data_AF-X1Q2E7-F1
#
_entry.id   AF-X1Q2E7-F1
#
_cell.length_a   1.000
_cell.length_b   1.000
_cell.length_c   1.000
_cell.angle_alpha   90.00
_cell.angle_beta   90.00
_cell.angle_gamma   90.00
#
_symmetry.space_group_name_H-M   'P 1'
#
loop_
_entity.id
_entity.type
_entity.pdbx_description
1 polymer ?
#
loop_
_entity_poly.entity_id
_entity_poly.type
_entity_poly.pdbx_seq_one_letter_code
_entity_poly.pdbx_strand_id
1 'polypeptide(L)'
;SRQDMSIIFFHNLKQQELATQSMQEQEKKLDTKLVTEILPLTQFYRAEDYHQKYKLQLIEDISGELKKMYPNFQDFVDSTAVARINGFIGGHGTSEQLKKEISTYGLTEASEKYLLNLGCQ
;
A
#
# COMPACT_ATOMS: atom_id res chain seq x y z
N SER A 1 22.18 -4.66 -3.78
CA SER A 1 21.77 -5.41 -4.99
C SER A 1 21.02 -4.44 -5.90
N ARG A 2 20.69 -4.79 -7.16
CA ARG A 2 19.77 -3.96 -7.96
C ARG A 2 18.30 -4.03 -7.49
N GLN A 3 17.99 -5.01 -6.64
CA GLN A 3 16.62 -5.28 -6.17
C GLN A 3 16.15 -4.29 -5.09
N ASP A 4 17.08 -3.73 -4.32
CA ASP A 4 16.79 -2.83 -3.19
C ASP A 4 17.20 -1.37 -3.45
N MET A 5 17.24 -0.97 -4.73
CA MET A 5 17.61 0.40 -5.10
C MET A 5 16.47 1.38 -4.86
N SER A 6 16.80 2.56 -4.33
CA SER A 6 15.87 3.67 -4.21
C SER A 6 15.70 4.34 -5.58
N ILE A 7 14.52 4.21 -6.18
CA ILE A 7 14.22 4.78 -7.50
C ILE A 7 12.81 5.38 -7.50
N ILE A 8 12.66 6.54 -8.14
CA ILE A 8 11.37 7.13 -8.51
C ILE A 8 11.22 7.01 -10.03
N PHE A 9 10.21 6.27 -10.48
CA PHE A 9 9.85 6.19 -11.90
C PHE A 9 8.78 7.23 -12.24
N PHE A 10 9.04 8.11 -13.20
CA PHE A 10 8.08 9.13 -13.64
C PHE A 10 7.40 8.77 -14.96
N HIS A 11 6.11 9.11 -15.10
CA HIS A 11 5.33 8.92 -16.32
C HIS A 11 5.33 10.16 -17.23
N ASN A 12 5.59 11.34 -16.67
CA ASN A 12 5.58 12.60 -17.41
C ASN A 12 6.53 13.63 -16.79
N LEU A 13 6.78 14.71 -17.53
CA LEU A 13 7.68 15.78 -17.10
C LEU A 13 7.24 16.44 -15.79
N LYS A 14 5.93 16.54 -15.55
CA LYS A 14 5.44 17.15 -14.30
C LYS A 14 5.83 16.32 -13.07
N GLN A 15 5.73 14.99 -13.15
CA GLN A 15 6.20 14.11 -12.08
C GLN A 15 7.73 14.17 -11.92
N GLN A 16 8.48 14.25 -13.02
CA GLN A 16 9.94 14.41 -12.99
C GLN A 16 10.36 15.69 -12.25
N GLU A 17 9.71 16.82 -12.57
CA GLU A 17 9.96 18.10 -11.91
C GLU A 17 9.68 18.03 -10.41
N LEU A 18 8.50 17.50 -10.03
CA LEU A 18 8.10 17.38 -8.62
C LEU A 18 9.03 16.45 -7.83
N ALA A 19 9.45 15.32 -8.42
CA ALA A 19 10.39 14.39 -7.80
C ALA A 19 11.76 15.04 -7.59
N THR A 20 12.27 15.75 -8.61
CA THR A 20 13.55 16.48 -8.54
C THR A 20 13.51 17.56 -7.48
N GLN A 21 12.44 18.36 -7.45
CA GLN A 21 12.26 19.42 -6.45
C GLN A 21 12.21 18.83 -5.04
N SER A 22 11.41 17.79 -4.82
CA SER A 22 11.30 17.13 -3.51
C SER A 22 12.64 16.57 -3.05
N MET A 23 13.40 15.92 -3.95
CA MET A 23 14.74 15.42 -3.65
C MET A 23 15.69 16.54 -3.22
N GLN A 24 15.73 17.65 -3.96
CA GLN A 24 16.57 18.81 -3.60
C GLN A 24 16.18 19.43 -2.25
N GLU A 25 14.89 19.49 -1.93
CA GLU A 25 14.42 19.96 -0.62
C GLU A 25 14.85 19.02 0.51
N GLN A 26 14.80 17.70 0.30
CA GLN A 26 15.25 16.73 1.29
C GLN A 26 16.77 16.73 1.46
N GLU A 27 17.54 16.82 0.38
CA GLU A 27 19.01 16.94 0.46
C GLU A 27 19.43 18.16 1.29
N LYS A 28 18.74 19.30 1.12
CA LYS A 28 18.98 20.50 1.92
C LYS A 28 18.63 20.31 3.40
N LYS A 29 17.53 19.62 3.70
CA LYS A 29 17.09 19.36 5.09
C LYS A 29 18.01 18.39 5.82
N LEU A 30 18.52 17.39 5.10
CA LEU A 30 19.38 16.34 5.65
C LEU A 30 20.87 16.70 5.60
N ASP A 31 21.22 17.78 4.91
CA ASP A 31 22.61 18.17 4.62
C ASP A 31 23.44 17.00 4.04
N THR A 32 22.82 16.23 3.14
CA THR A 32 23.43 15.02 2.56
C THR A 32 22.85 14.76 1.18
N LYS A 33 23.68 14.26 0.27
CA LYS A 33 23.26 13.84 -1.08
C LYS A 33 22.46 12.55 -1.04
N LEU A 34 21.33 12.55 -1.73
CA LEU A 34 20.49 11.36 -1.86
C LEU A 34 20.93 10.56 -3.09
N VAL A 35 20.94 9.25 -2.95
CA VAL A 35 21.29 8.31 -4.04
C VAL A 35 20.08 7.85 -4.85
N THR A 36 18.89 8.40 -4.57
CA THR A 36 17.64 8.03 -5.25
C THR A 36 17.72 8.42 -6.72
N GLU A 37 17.52 7.45 -7.62
CA GLU A 37 17.46 7.73 -9.06
C GLU A 37 16.07 8.22 -9.46
N ILE A 38 16.00 9.11 -10.45
CA ILE A 38 14.76 9.61 -11.04
C ILE A 38 14.77 9.26 -12.53
N LEU A 39 14.04 8.23 -12.92
CA LEU A 39 14.09 7.63 -14.26
C LEU A 39 12.72 7.61 -14.92
N PRO A 40 12.62 7.68 -16.26
CA PRO A 40 11.34 7.49 -16.94
C PRO A 40 10.85 6.06 -16.72
N LEU A 41 9.55 5.89 -16.44
CA LEU A 41 8.95 4.55 -16.43
C LEU A 41 8.92 4.01 -17.87
N THR A 42 9.66 2.92 -18.12
CA THR A 42 9.62 2.22 -19.40
C THR A 42 8.62 1.08 -19.40
N GLN A 43 8.70 0.21 -18.39
CA GLN A 43 7.85 -0.96 -18.24
C GLN A 43 7.70 -1.30 -16.76
N PHE A 44 6.50 -1.73 -16.38
CA PHE A 44 6.23 -2.30 -15.05
C PHE A 44 5.71 -3.73 -15.22
N TYR A 45 6.41 -4.69 -14.61
CA TYR A 45 5.98 -6.08 -14.54
C TYR A 45 5.35 -6.31 -13.17
N ARG A 46 4.11 -6.78 -13.15
CA ARG A 46 3.44 -7.13 -11.88
C ARG A 46 4.16 -8.30 -11.24
N ALA A 47 4.44 -8.20 -9.95
CA ALA A 47 4.91 -9.31 -9.15
C ALA A 47 3.81 -10.36 -8.97
N GLU A 48 4.22 -11.59 -8.68
CA GLU A 48 3.36 -12.75 -8.46
C GLU A 48 2.31 -12.50 -7.37
N ASP A 49 1.21 -13.26 -7.44
CA ASP A 49 0.02 -13.07 -6.60
C ASP A 49 0.31 -13.10 -5.09
N TYR A 50 1.23 -13.95 -4.65
CA TYR A 50 1.59 -14.08 -3.23
C TYR A 50 2.31 -12.84 -2.69
N HIS A 51 2.87 -11.99 -3.55
CA HIS A 51 3.47 -10.72 -3.13
C HIS A 51 2.42 -9.61 -2.93
N GLN A 52 1.23 -9.76 -3.51
CA GLN A 52 0.20 -8.72 -3.47
C GLN A 52 -0.55 -8.74 -2.13
N LYS A 53 -0.70 -7.57 -1.48
CA LYS A 53 -1.45 -7.47 -0.21
C LYS A 53 -0.97 -8.51 0.84
N TYR A 54 0.34 -8.75 0.88
CA TYR A 54 0.98 -9.85 1.60
C TYR A 54 0.50 -9.99 3.05
N LYS A 55 0.50 -8.89 3.82
CA LYS A 55 0.10 -8.94 5.24
C LYS A 55 -1.35 -9.37 5.43
N LEU A 56 -2.26 -8.92 4.57
CA LEU A 56 -3.66 -9.36 4.59
C LEU A 56 -3.80 -10.83 4.17
N GLN A 57 -3.06 -11.28 3.15
CA GLN A 57 -3.17 -12.68 2.70
C GLN A 57 -2.77 -13.69 3.79
N LEU A 58 -1.91 -13.30 4.74
CA LEU A 58 -1.57 -14.13 5.90
C LEU A 58 -2.70 -14.28 6.92
N ILE A 59 -3.74 -13.46 6.85
CA ILE A 59 -4.92 -13.52 7.73
C ILE A 59 -6.07 -14.16 6.96
N GLU A 60 -6.13 -15.50 7.01
CA GLU A 60 -7.05 -16.31 6.21
C GLU A 60 -8.53 -15.98 6.44
N ASP A 61 -8.93 -15.67 7.68
CA ASP A 61 -10.33 -15.33 7.99
C ASP A 61 -10.80 -14.09 7.20
N ILE A 62 -10.03 -13.01 7.28
CA ILE A 62 -10.36 -11.73 6.65
C ILE A 62 -10.14 -11.80 5.14
N SER A 63 -9.01 -12.37 4.71
CA SER A 63 -8.73 -12.48 3.27
C SER A 63 -9.73 -13.43 2.59
N GLY A 64 -10.20 -14.47 3.27
CA GLY A 64 -11.24 -15.37 2.79
C GLY A 64 -12.59 -14.69 2.61
N GLU A 65 -13.00 -13.82 3.53
CA GLU A 65 -14.20 -12.99 3.36
C GLU A 65 -14.08 -12.06 2.14
N LEU A 66 -12.95 -11.37 2.02
CA LEU A 66 -12.70 -10.46 0.90
C LEU A 66 -12.62 -11.20 -0.44
N LYS A 67 -11.99 -12.37 -0.52
CA LYS A 67 -11.94 -13.20 -1.74
C LYS A 67 -13.33 -13.69 -2.18
N LYS A 68 -14.29 -13.85 -1.26
CA LYS A 68 -15.68 -14.14 -1.64
C LYS A 68 -16.37 -12.93 -2.28
N MET A 69 -16.05 -11.72 -1.80
CA MET A 69 -16.57 -10.47 -2.37
C MET A 69 -15.89 -10.11 -3.70
N TYR A 70 -14.62 -10.46 -3.86
CA TYR A 70 -13.81 -10.26 -5.06
C TYR A 70 -13.28 -11.62 -5.58
N PRO A 71 -14.10 -12.44 -6.27
CA PRO A 71 -13.69 -13.76 -6.72
C PRO A 71 -12.56 -13.75 -7.76
N ASN A 72 -12.44 -12.66 -8.52
CA ASN A 72 -11.29 -12.43 -9.38
C ASN A 72 -10.16 -11.82 -8.53
N PHE A 73 -9.01 -12.49 -8.52
CA PHE A 73 -7.87 -12.05 -7.71
C PHE A 73 -7.34 -10.67 -8.11
N GLN A 74 -7.44 -10.28 -9.38
CA GLN A 74 -7.05 -8.96 -9.84
C GLN A 74 -7.96 -7.87 -9.24
N ASP A 75 -9.28 -8.12 -9.19
CA ASP A 75 -10.23 -7.21 -8.55
C ASP A 75 -9.98 -7.12 -7.04
N PHE A 76 -9.59 -8.22 -6.41
CA PHE A 76 -9.15 -8.23 -5.00
C PHE A 76 -7.92 -7.34 -4.82
N VAL A 77 -6.88 -7.48 -5.65
CA VAL A 77 -5.66 -6.68 -5.53
C VAL A 77 -5.91 -5.19 -5.82
N ASP A 78 -6.76 -4.87 -6.79
CA ASP A 78 -7.02 -3.49 -7.21
C ASP A 78 -8.09 -2.79 -6.37
N SER A 79 -8.80 -3.52 -5.49
CA SER A 79 -9.81 -2.95 -4.59
C SER A 79 -9.21 -1.97 -3.58
N THR A 80 -9.84 -0.80 -3.47
CA THR A 80 -9.48 0.22 -2.46
C THR A 80 -9.72 -0.30 -1.04
N ALA A 81 -10.81 -1.04 -0.81
CA ALA A 81 -11.10 -1.62 0.50
C ALA A 81 -10.01 -2.62 0.92
N VAL A 82 -9.62 -3.52 0.00
CA VAL A 82 -8.55 -4.49 0.24
C VAL A 82 -7.20 -3.81 0.50
N ALA A 83 -6.88 -2.75 -0.25
CA ALA A 83 -5.67 -1.95 -0.03
C ALA A 83 -5.65 -1.29 1.35
N ARG A 84 -6.77 -0.69 1.78
CA ARG A 84 -6.90 -0.05 3.10
C ARG A 84 -6.80 -1.06 4.24
N ILE A 85 -7.53 -2.17 4.15
CA ILE A 85 -7.47 -3.25 5.14
C ILE A 85 -6.05 -3.80 5.28
N ASN A 86 -5.34 -4.06 4.17
CA ASN A 86 -3.94 -4.47 4.21
C ASN A 86 -3.03 -3.40 4.86
N GLY A 87 -3.33 -2.12 4.65
CA GLY A 87 -2.65 -1.00 5.32
C GLY A 87 -2.82 -1.05 6.84
N PHE A 88 -4.06 -1.18 7.33
CA PHE A 88 -4.34 -1.26 8.78
C PHE A 88 -3.72 -2.49 9.43
N ILE A 89 -3.86 -3.67 8.80
CA ILE A 89 -3.15 -4.89 9.25
C ILE A 89 -1.64 -4.65 9.28
N GLY A 90 -1.14 -3.82 8.38
CA GLY A 90 0.25 -3.42 8.32
C GLY A 90 0.72 -2.39 9.35
N GLY A 91 -0.17 -1.87 10.20
CA GLY A 91 0.14 -0.81 11.16
C GLY A 91 0.13 0.59 10.55
N HIS A 92 -0.50 0.78 9.38
CA HIS A 92 -0.62 2.07 8.71
C HIS A 92 -2.06 2.60 8.80
N GLY A 93 -2.20 3.87 9.20
CA GLY A 93 -3.48 4.52 9.45
C GLY A 93 -3.81 4.59 10.95
N THR A 94 -4.90 5.26 11.30
CA THR A 94 -5.33 5.41 12.70
C THR A 94 -6.58 4.60 13.02
N SER A 95 -6.74 4.25 14.29
CA SER A 95 -7.97 3.65 14.83
C SER A 95 -9.23 4.46 14.46
N GLU A 96 -9.12 5.79 14.47
CA GLU A 96 -10.23 6.68 14.11
C GLU A 96 -10.57 6.61 12.62
N GLN A 97 -9.55 6.52 11.75
CA GLN A 97 -9.77 6.32 10.33
C GLN A 97 -10.48 4.99 10.08
N LEU A 98 -9.97 3.91 10.68
CA LEU A 98 -10.57 2.57 10.55
C LEU A 98 -12.03 2.56 11.01
N LYS A 99 -12.35 3.12 12.18
CA LYS A 99 -13.72 3.18 12.71
C LYS A 99 -14.71 3.91 11.79
N LYS A 100 -14.24 4.88 11.00
CA LYS A 100 -15.11 5.65 10.09
C LYS A 100 -15.52 4.86 8.84
N GLU A 101 -14.72 3.87 8.45
CA GLU A 101 -14.90 3.18 7.15
C GLU A 101 -15.10 1.67 7.27
N ILE A 102 -14.77 1.04 8.41
CA ILE A 102 -14.79 -0.42 8.56
C ILE A 102 -16.16 -1.04 8.20
N SER A 103 -17.26 -0.40 8.62
CA SER A 103 -18.62 -0.84 8.34
C SER A 103 -19.01 -0.78 6.86
N THR A 104 -18.25 -0.06 6.04
CA THR A 104 -18.48 0.05 4.59
C THR A 104 -17.84 -1.09 3.80
N TYR A 105 -17.01 -1.93 4.45
CA TYR A 105 -16.26 -2.99 3.78
C TYR A 105 -16.98 -4.33 3.68
N GLY A 106 -18.15 -4.47 4.31
CA GLY A 106 -18.98 -5.68 4.20
C GLY A 106 -18.35 -6.92 4.84
N LEU A 107 -17.46 -6.72 5.82
CA LEU A 107 -16.87 -7.80 6.61
C LEU A 107 -17.86 -8.30 7.66
N THR A 108 -17.61 -9.49 8.20
CA THR A 108 -18.33 -9.98 9.37
C THR A 108 -17.96 -9.17 10.61
N GLU A 109 -18.87 -9.11 11.59
CA GLU A 109 -18.61 -8.44 12.88
C GLU A 109 -17.35 -8.97 13.58
N ALA A 110 -17.05 -10.26 13.42
CA ALA A 110 -15.84 -10.87 13.98
C ALA A 110 -14.57 -10.28 13.34
N SER A 111 -14.55 -10.18 12.01
CA SER A 111 -13.45 -9.59 11.24
C SER A 111 -13.30 -8.09 11.50
N GLU A 112 -14.41 -7.34 11.60
CA GLU A 112 -14.38 -5.93 11.98
C GLU A 112 -13.79 -5.73 13.38
N LYS A 113 -14.25 -6.52 14.36
CA LYS A 113 -13.77 -6.47 15.74
C LYS A 113 -12.29 -6.82 15.82
N TYR A 114 -11.84 -7.81 15.06
CA TYR A 114 -10.42 -8.15 14.97
C TYR A 114 -9.59 -6.98 14.46
N LEU A 115 -9.99 -6.35 13.36
CA LEU A 115 -9.29 -5.19 12.78
C LEU A 115 -9.25 -4.00 13.74
N LEU A 116 -10.36 -3.73 14.42
CA LEU A 116 -10.43 -2.67 15.44
C LEU A 116 -9.52 -2.93 16.64
N ASN A 117 -9.24 -4.19 16.97
CA ASN A 117 -8.31 -4.56 18.03
C ASN A 117 -6.84 -4.52 17.58
N LEU A 118 -6.56 -4.67 16.29
CA LEU A 118 -5.21 -4.50 15.73
C LEU A 118 -4.75 -3.03 15.77
N GLY A 119 -5.68 -2.08 15.59
CA GLY A 119 -5.40 -0.64 15.53
C GLY A 119 -5.06 0.03 16.87
N CYS A 120 -4.72 -0.75 17.90
CA CYS A 120 -4.38 -0.30 19.24
C CYS A 120 -2.86 -0.44 19.52
N GLN A 121 -2.04 0.25 18.72
CA GLN A 121 -0.68 0.66 19.10
C GLN A 121 -0.39 2.06 18.54
#